data_AF-C0SSX5-F1
#
_entry.id   AF-C0SSX5-F1
#
_cell.length_a   1.000
_cell.length_b   1.000
_cell.length_c   1.000
_cell.angle_alpha   90.00
_cell.angle_beta   90.00
_cell.angle_gamma   90.00
#
_symmetry.space_group_name_H-M   'P 1'
#
loop_
_entity.id
_entity.type
_entity.pdbx_description
1 polymer ?
#
loop_
_entity_poly.entity_id
_entity_poly.type
_entity_poly.pdbx_seq_one_letter_code
_entity_poly.pdbx_strand_id
1 'polypeptide(L)'
;MSVDKEELVQRAKLAEQAERYDDMAAAMKAVTETGVELSNEERNLLSVAYKNVVGARRSSWRVISSIEQKTEGSERKQQMAKEYREKVEKELREICYDVLGLLDKYLIPKAS
;
A
#
# COMPACT_ATOMS: atom_id res chain seq x y z
N MET A 1 -6.35 -1.13 -25.96
CA MET A 1 -7.41 -0.42 -25.24
C MET A 1 -6.72 0.45 -24.23
N SER A 2 -6.73 1.76 -24.42
CA SER A 2 -6.18 2.72 -23.46
C SER A 2 -6.98 2.60 -22.18
N VAL A 3 -6.33 2.24 -21.08
CA VAL A 3 -6.96 2.29 -19.76
C VAL A 3 -7.29 3.76 -19.50
N ASP A 4 -8.58 4.06 -19.38
CA ASP A 4 -9.04 5.43 -19.22
C ASP A 4 -8.73 5.90 -17.79
N LYS A 5 -8.02 7.03 -17.69
CA LYS A 5 -7.63 7.65 -16.42
C LYS A 5 -8.87 7.90 -15.57
N GLU A 6 -9.96 8.36 -16.19
CA GLU A 6 -11.21 8.63 -15.50
C GLU A 6 -11.86 7.36 -14.95
N GLU A 7 -11.82 6.25 -15.69
CA GLU A 7 -12.36 4.96 -15.21
C GLU A 7 -11.58 4.45 -13.99
N LEU A 8 -10.25 4.55 -14.00
CA LEU A 8 -9.41 4.16 -12.87
C LEU A 8 -9.67 5.03 -11.63
N VAL A 9 -9.83 6.35 -11.80
CA VAL A 9 -10.16 7.26 -10.70
C VAL A 9 -11.54 6.93 -10.12
N GLN A 10 -12.53 6.64 -10.97
CA GLN A 10 -13.85 6.21 -10.49
C GLN A 10 -13.78 4.89 -9.72
N ARG A 11 -13.00 3.91 -10.19
CA ARG A 11 -12.75 2.65 -9.47
C ARG A 11 -12.08 2.89 -8.12
N ALA A 12 -11.10 3.80 -8.04
CA ALA A 12 -10.46 4.16 -6.78
C ALA A 12 -11.46 4.76 -5.77
N LYS A 13 -12.37 5.62 -6.22
CA LYS A 13 -13.43 6.18 -5.37
C LYS A 13 -14.42 5.13 -4.86
N LEU A 14 -14.80 4.17 -5.71
CA LEU A 14 -15.64 3.04 -5.28
C LEU A 14 -14.91 2.15 -4.27
N ALA A 15 -13.63 1.89 -4.50
CA ALA A 15 -12.80 1.12 -3.58
C ALA A 15 -12.63 1.83 -2.22
N GLU A 16 -12.48 3.16 -2.21
CA GLU A 16 -12.46 3.97 -0.98
C GLU A 16 -13.75 3.81 -0.17
N GLN A 17 -14.92 3.93 -0.82
CA GLN A 17 -16.22 3.77 -0.17
C GLN A 17 -16.45 2.35 0.38
N ALA A 18 -15.83 1.35 -0.23
CA ALA A 18 -15.86 -0.04 0.22
C ALA A 18 -14.72 -0.40 1.19
N GLU A 19 -13.89 0.56 1.60
CA GLU A 19 -12.68 0.36 2.43
C GLU A 19 -11.69 -0.67 1.85
N ARG A 20 -11.73 -0.88 0.53
CA ARG A 20 -10.87 -1.77 -0.24
C ARG A 20 -9.58 -1.05 -0.64
N TYR A 21 -8.78 -0.63 0.34
CA TYR A 21 -7.62 0.23 0.09
C TYR A 21 -6.51 -0.39 -0.76
N ASP A 22 -6.37 -1.72 -0.75
CA ASP A 22 -5.44 -2.42 -1.66
C ASP A 22 -5.85 -2.24 -3.13
N ASP A 23 -7.16 -2.33 -3.44
CA ASP A 23 -7.68 -2.13 -4.79
C ASP A 23 -7.59 -0.64 -5.18
N MET A 24 -7.87 0.25 -4.22
CA MET A 24 -7.70 1.69 -4.40
C MET A 24 -6.24 2.04 -4.73
N ALA A 25 -5.27 1.45 -4.04
CA ALA A 25 -3.85 1.67 -4.29
C ALA A 25 -3.43 1.15 -5.67
N ALA A 26 -3.91 -0.03 -6.08
CA ALA A 26 -3.66 -0.57 -7.41
C ALA A 26 -4.22 0.32 -8.52
N ALA A 27 -5.45 0.83 -8.36
CA ALA A 27 -6.06 1.75 -9.31
C ALA A 27 -5.28 3.07 -9.40
N MET A 28 -4.95 3.69 -8.26
CA MET A 28 -4.22 4.95 -8.23
C MET A 28 -2.76 4.82 -8.70
N LYS A 29 -2.13 3.65 -8.50
CA LYS A 29 -0.84 3.31 -9.11
C LYS A 29 -0.94 3.35 -10.62
N ALA A 30 -1.93 2.67 -11.20
CA ALA A 30 -2.16 2.69 -12.65
C ALA A 30 -2.44 4.09 -13.19
N VAL A 31 -3.23 4.92 -12.47
CA VAL A 31 -3.46 6.34 -12.82
C VAL A 31 -2.12 7.09 -12.88
N THR A 32 -1.25 6.89 -11.89
CA THR A 32 0.04 7.57 -11.80
C THR A 32 0.99 7.13 -12.92
N GLU A 33 0.98 5.84 -13.26
CA GLU A 33 1.82 5.26 -14.31
C GLU A 33 1.39 5.65 -15.73
N THR A 34 0.18 6.22 -15.92
CA THR A 34 -0.20 6.86 -17.21
C THR A 34 0.73 8.01 -17.58
N GLY A 35 1.43 8.58 -16.59
CA GLY A 35 2.34 9.69 -16.77
C GLY A 35 1.64 11.05 -16.98
N VAL A 36 0.32 11.12 -16.91
CA VAL A 36 -0.40 12.39 -16.86
C VAL A 36 -0.25 12.99 -15.47
N GLU A 37 -0.13 14.31 -15.38
CA GLU A 37 -0.07 14.99 -14.09
C GLU A 37 -1.34 14.70 -13.27
N LEU A 38 -1.14 14.41 -11.98
CA LEU A 38 -2.24 14.21 -11.05
C LEU A 38 -2.79 15.55 -10.56
N SER A 39 -4.12 15.68 -10.57
CA SER A 39 -4.82 16.77 -9.90
C SER A 39 -4.67 16.70 -8.37
N ASN A 40 -5.02 17.77 -7.66
CA ASN A 40 -4.99 17.76 -6.19
C ASN A 40 -5.89 16.67 -5.59
N GLU A 41 -7.04 16.41 -6.20
CA GLU A 41 -7.95 15.34 -5.77
C GLU A 41 -7.32 13.96 -5.98
N GLU A 42 -6.70 13.73 -7.15
CA GLU A 42 -6.03 12.46 -7.47
C GLU A 42 -4.81 12.21 -6.58
N ARG A 43 -4.02 13.25 -6.27
CA ARG A 43 -2.92 13.16 -5.30
C ARG A 43 -3.43 12.80 -3.91
N ASN A 44 -4.58 13.36 -3.50
CA ASN A 44 -5.19 13.01 -2.23
C ASN A 44 -5.66 11.55 -2.21
N LEU A 45 -6.32 11.06 -3.27
CA LEU A 45 -6.73 9.66 -3.39
C LEU A 45 -5.53 8.71 -3.31
N LEU A 46 -4.43 9.01 -4.01
CA LEU A 46 -3.19 8.23 -3.95
C LEU A 46 -2.64 8.17 -2.51
N SER A 47 -2.61 9.31 -1.83
CA SER A 47 -2.15 9.43 -0.44
C SER A 47 -3.02 8.63 0.53
N VAL A 48 -4.35 8.75 0.42
CA VAL A 48 -5.31 8.02 1.26
C VAL A 48 -5.16 6.52 1.06
N ALA A 49 -5.06 6.06 -0.19
CA ALA A 49 -4.91 4.64 -0.52
C ALA A 49 -3.67 4.04 0.16
N TYR A 50 -2.49 4.57 -0.13
CA TYR A 50 -1.24 4.02 0.38
C TYR A 50 -1.07 4.21 1.89
N LYS A 51 -1.56 5.32 2.47
CA LYS A 51 -1.57 5.53 3.94
C LYS A 51 -2.35 4.42 4.64
N ASN A 52 -3.52 4.05 4.13
CA ASN A 52 -4.34 3.01 4.72
C ASN A 52 -3.73 1.61 4.53
N VAL A 53 -3.24 1.28 3.33
CA VAL A 53 -2.58 -0.01 3.06
C VAL A 53 -1.36 -0.21 3.96
N VAL A 54 -0.45 0.78 4.01
CA VAL A 54 0.73 0.75 4.88
C VAL A 54 0.32 0.72 6.36
N GLY A 55 -0.68 1.51 6.75
CA GLY A 55 -1.21 1.56 8.11
C GLY A 55 -1.68 0.20 8.61
N ALA A 56 -2.46 -0.52 7.79
CA ALA A 56 -2.95 -1.86 8.08
C ALA A 56 -1.78 -2.85 8.27
N ARG A 57 -0.80 -2.87 7.34
CA ARG A 57 0.36 -3.77 7.43
C ARG A 57 1.25 -3.47 8.63
N ARG A 58 1.49 -2.19 8.96
CA ARG A 58 2.21 -1.78 10.17
C ARG A 58 1.48 -2.23 11.44
N SER A 59 0.16 -2.13 11.48
CA SER A 59 -0.63 -2.59 12.62
C SER A 59 -0.51 -4.11 12.79
N SER A 60 -0.69 -4.87 11.71
CA SER A 60 -0.50 -6.33 11.72
C SER A 60 0.91 -6.72 12.16
N TRP A 61 1.94 -6.06 11.62
CA TRP A 61 3.33 -6.34 12.00
C TRP A 61 3.59 -6.13 13.50
N ARG A 62 3.06 -5.05 14.09
CA ARG A 62 3.19 -4.79 15.54
C ARG A 62 2.51 -5.88 16.38
N VAL A 63 1.31 -6.32 15.97
CA VAL A 63 0.58 -7.37 16.67
C VAL A 63 1.35 -8.68 16.63
N ILE A 64 1.83 -9.11 15.46
CA ILE A 64 2.58 -10.35 15.31
C ILE A 64 3.92 -10.30 16.04
N SER A 65 4.62 -9.16 15.99
CA SER A 65 5.85 -8.95 16.75
C SER A 65 5.62 -9.09 18.27
N SER A 66 4.50 -8.56 18.79
CA SER A 66 4.13 -8.75 20.20
C SER A 66 3.78 -10.22 20.53
N ILE A 67 3.16 -10.95 19.61
CA ILE A 67 2.86 -12.38 19.79
C ILE A 67 4.16 -13.19 19.81
N GLU A 68 5.09 -12.92 18.88
CA GLU A 68 6.41 -13.56 18.83
C GLU A 68 7.15 -13.43 20.16
N GLN A 69 7.20 -12.22 20.73
CA GLN A 69 7.81 -11.93 22.03
C GLN A 69 7.12 -12.64 23.22
N LYS A 70 5.80 -12.87 23.16
CA LYS A 70 5.06 -13.52 24.25
C LYS A 70 5.12 -15.05 24.20
N THR A 71 5.73 -15.62 23.17
CA THR A 71 5.70 -17.07 22.89
C THR A 71 6.96 -17.81 23.36
N GLU A 72 7.76 -17.19 24.24
CA GLU A 72 9.11 -17.62 24.69
C GLU A 72 9.24 -19.02 25.34
N GLY A 73 8.16 -19.81 25.45
CA GLY A 73 8.19 -21.18 25.99
C GLY A 73 7.90 -22.30 24.97
N SER A 74 7.68 -21.97 23.69
CA SER A 74 7.37 -22.96 22.65
C SER A 74 8.07 -22.63 21.34
N GLU A 75 9.20 -23.30 21.07
CA GLU A 75 10.03 -23.08 19.87
C GLU A 75 9.20 -23.16 18.58
N ARG A 76 8.29 -24.14 18.47
CA ARG A 76 7.43 -24.28 17.29
C ARG A 76 6.52 -23.08 17.09
N LYS A 77 5.86 -22.58 18.14
CA LYS A 77 4.97 -21.43 18.02
C LYS A 77 5.75 -20.14 17.77
N GLN A 78 6.93 -20.01 18.37
CA GLN A 78 7.82 -18.88 18.16
C GLN A 78 8.31 -18.82 16.70
N GLN A 79 8.72 -19.96 16.14
CA GLN A 79 9.12 -20.06 14.74
C GLN A 79 7.98 -19.69 13.78
N MET A 80 6.75 -20.19 14.04
CA MET A 80 5.58 -19.82 13.24
C MET A 80 5.27 -18.32 13.30
N ALA A 81 5.36 -17.70 14.49
CA ALA A 81 5.15 -16.27 14.65
C ALA A 81 6.21 -15.44 13.91
N LYS A 82 7.48 -15.85 14.00
CA LYS A 82 8.61 -15.24 13.31
C LYS A 82 8.44 -15.26 11.78
N GLU A 83 8.16 -16.43 11.21
CA GLU A 83 7.94 -16.58 9.76
C GLU A 83 6.81 -15.68 9.27
N TYR A 84 5.71 -15.60 10.04
CA TYR A 84 4.59 -14.75 9.69
C TYR A 84 4.92 -13.26 9.83
N ARG A 85 5.70 -12.85 10.84
CA ARG A 85 6.20 -11.48 10.99
C ARG A 85 7.05 -11.08 9.78
N GLU A 86 7.97 -11.95 9.36
CA GLU A 86 8.86 -11.71 8.22
C GLU A 86 8.08 -11.59 6.90
N LYS A 87 7.01 -12.38 6.72
CA LYS A 87 6.09 -12.24 5.59
C LYS A 87 5.44 -10.85 5.57
N VAL A 88 4.84 -10.41 6.68
CA VAL A 88 4.22 -9.08 6.77
C VAL A 88 5.25 -7.97 6.56
N GLU A 89 6.47 -8.13 7.07
CA GLU A 89 7.57 -7.18 6.86
C GLU A 89 7.98 -7.08 5.39
N LYS A 90 7.98 -8.19 4.66
CA LYS A 90 8.24 -8.21 3.22
C LYS A 90 7.15 -7.45 2.47
N GLU A 91 5.87 -7.76 2.74
CA GLU A 91 4.73 -7.06 2.13
C GLU A 91 4.80 -5.54 2.40
N LEU A 92 5.07 -5.15 3.65
CA LEU A 92 5.23 -3.76 4.05
C LEU A 92 6.35 -3.05 3.25
N ARG A 93 7.50 -3.70 3.10
CA ARG A 93 8.63 -3.16 2.33
C ARG A 93 8.28 -2.99 0.86
N GLU A 94 7.62 -3.99 0.26
CA GLU A 94 7.19 -3.94 -1.14
C GLU A 94 6.23 -2.76 -1.39
N ILE A 95 5.25 -2.55 -0.50
CA ILE A 95 4.33 -1.40 -0.59
C ILE A 95 5.09 -0.07 -0.48
N CYS A 96 6.07 0.04 0.43
CA CYS A 96 6.88 1.25 0.55
C CYS A 96 7.72 1.51 -0.71
N TYR A 97 8.35 0.47 -1.27
CA TYR A 97 9.13 0.60 -2.50
C TYR A 97 8.26 0.98 -3.69
N ASP A 98 7.03 0.48 -3.76
CA ASP A 98 6.06 0.88 -4.77
C ASP A 98 5.77 2.39 -4.71
N VAL A 99 5.48 2.94 -3.53
CA VAL A 99 5.24 4.39 -3.37
C VAL A 99 6.47 5.21 -3.72
N LEU A 100 7.65 4.81 -3.23
CA LEU A 100 8.89 5.50 -3.54
C LEU A 100 9.18 5.48 -5.05
N GLY A 101 8.93 4.35 -5.71
CA GLY A 101 9.06 4.22 -7.15
C GLY A 101 8.10 5.13 -7.93
N LEU A 102 6.86 5.29 -7.45
CA LEU A 102 5.90 6.22 -8.05
C LEU A 102 6.34 7.68 -7.90
N LEU A 103 6.82 8.05 -6.70
CA LEU A 103 7.31 9.39 -6.40
C LEU A 103 8.50 9.75 -7.29
N ASP A 104 9.51 8.88 -7.32
CA ASP A 104 10.77 9.12 -8.03
C ASP A 104 10.60 9.13 -9.56
N LYS A 105 9.78 8.22 -10.12
CA LYS A 105 9.67 8.07 -11.57
C LYS A 105 8.61 8.95 -12.23
N TYR A 106 7.52 9.26 -11.53
CA TYR A 106 6.34 9.88 -12.16
C TYR A 106 5.94 11.22 -11.55
N LEU A 107 6.04 11.38 -10.22
CA LEU A 107 5.47 12.54 -9.54
C LEU A 107 6.49 13.68 -9.33
N ILE A 108 7.64 13.39 -8.72
CA ILE A 108 8.68 14.41 -8.43
C ILE A 108 9.25 15.02 -9.70
N PRO A 109 9.61 14.26 -10.76
CA PRO A 109 10.15 14.86 -11.99
C PRO A 109 9.19 15.79 -12.73
N LYS A 110 7.88 15.69 -12.43
CA LYS A 110 6.82 16.48 -13.06
C LYS A 110 6.25 17.56 -12.13
N ALA A 111 6.69 17.58 -10.88
CA ALA A 111 6.33 18.63 -9.94
C ALA A 111 7.23 19.85 -10.22
N SER A 112 6.70 20.81 -10.96
CA SER A 112 7.34 22.12 -11.25
C SER A 112 6.47 23.25 -10.74
#